data_AF-A0A0P7USP6-F1
#
_entry.id   AF-A0A0P7USP6-F1
#
_cell.length_a   1.000
_cell.length_b   1.000
_cell.length_c   1.000
_cell.angle_alpha   90.00
_cell.angle_beta   90.00
_cell.angle_gamma   90.00
#
_symmetry.space_group_name_H-M   'P 1'
#
loop_
_entity.id
_entity.type
_entity.pdbx_description
1 polymer ?
#
loop_
_entity_poly.entity_id
_entity_poly.type
_entity_poly.pdbx_seq_one_letter_code
_entity_poly.pdbx_strand_id
1 'polypeptide(L)' 'MLEKEKFPQEYFPECKWSRKGFIRTRWALADCAFDLVNIHLFHDASNLVAWEKSPSVYSGTRQKALGYVLD' A
#
# COMPACT_ATOMS: atom_id res chain seq x y z
N MET A 1 16.80 1.80 -10.16
CA MET A 1 16.72 2.52 -8.86
C MET A 1 15.74 1.77 -7.98
N LEU A 2 16.11 1.49 -6.72
CA LEU A 2 15.23 0.86 -5.74
C LEU A 2 14.60 1.97 -4.89
N GLU A 3 13.28 2.04 -4.91
CA GLU A 3 12.49 2.89 -4.03
C GLU A 3 11.81 2.00 -2.99
N LYS A 4 11.92 2.37 -1.72
CA LYS A 4 11.31 1.64 -0.61
C LYS A 4 10.81 2.64 0.42
N GLU A 5 9.50 2.72 0.55
CA GLU A 5 8.86 3.68 1.45
C GLU A 5 7.84 3.01 2.35
N LYS A 6 7.66 3.59 3.53
CA LYS A 6 6.58 3.24 4.46
C LYS A 6 5.42 4.19 4.24
N PHE A 7 4.20 3.69 4.42
CA PHE A 7 3.03 4.56 4.39
C PHE A 7 3.03 5.54 5.57
N PRO A 8 2.40 6.73 5.38
CA PRO A 8 2.18 7.68 6.46
C PRO A 8 1.48 7.03 7.67
N GLN A 9 1.87 7.45 8.88
CA GLN A 9 1.37 6.86 10.12
C GLN A 9 -0.14 7.07 10.27
N GLU A 10 -0.70 8.16 9.74
CA GLU A 10 -2.13 8.44 9.76
C GLU A 10 -2.98 7.42 9.00
N TYR A 11 -2.38 6.61 8.11
CA TYR A 11 -3.10 5.55 7.40
C TYR A 11 -3.29 4.32 8.31
N PHE A 12 -2.44 4.17 9.33
CA PHE A 12 -2.41 3.04 10.25
C PHE A 12 -2.34 3.51 11.71
N PRO A 13 -3.31 4.31 12.19
CA PRO A 13 -3.24 4.98 13.49
C PRO A 13 -3.14 4.00 14.67
N GLU A 14 -3.69 2.80 14.52
CA GLU A 14 -3.66 1.75 15.55
C GLU A 14 -2.30 1.05 15.67
N CYS A 15 -1.39 1.24 14.70
CA CYS A 15 -0.10 0.57 14.66
C CYS A 15 1.04 1.59 14.65
N LYS A 16 1.58 1.91 15.84
CA LYS A 16 2.68 2.89 16.02
C LYS A 16 3.94 2.62 15.19
N TRP A 17 4.17 1.38 14.76
CA TRP A 17 5.35 0.95 14.01
C TRP A 17 4.95 0.04 12.85
N SER A 18 4.16 0.60 11.94
CA SER A 18 3.72 -0.13 10.77
C SER A 18 4.89 -0.53 9.86
N ARG A 19 4.85 -1.77 9.36
CA ARG A 19 5.72 -2.27 8.28
C ARG A 19 5.02 -2.21 6.91
N LYS A 20 3.89 -1.51 6.83
CA LYS A 20 3.13 -1.34 5.60
C LYS A 20 3.77 -0.24 4.75
N GLY A 21 3.77 -0.45 3.45
CA GLY A 21 4.52 0.37 2.51
C GLY A 21 4.64 -0.34 1.17
N PHE A 22 5.59 0.11 0.37
CA PHE A 22 5.84 -0.49 -0.94
C PHE A 22 7.32 -0.54 -1.27
N ILE A 23 7.63 -1.37 -2.25
CA ILE A 23 8.91 -1.40 -2.94
C ILE A 23 8.62 -1.20 -4.42
N ARG A 24 9.29 -0.22 -5.03
CA ARG A 24 9.24 0.01 -6.48
C ARG A 24 10.62 -0.17 -7.08
N THR A 25 10.65 -0.83 -8.23
CA THR A 25 11.81 -0.88 -9.10
C THR A 25 11.40 -0.47 -10.50
N ARG A 26 12.17 0.45 -11.10
CA ARG A 26 11.99 0.85 -12.50
C ARG A 26 12.90 0.02 -13.40
N TRP A 27 12.30 -0.55 -14.44
CA TRP A 27 12.94 -1.38 -15.44
C TRP A 27 12.79 -0.75 -16.82
N ALA A 28 13.76 -0.99 -17.68
CA ALA A 28 13.68 -0.67 -19.10
C ALA A 28 14.05 -1.95 -19.88
N LEU A 29 13.13 -2.42 -20.71
CA LEU A 29 13.33 -3.58 -21.57
C LEU A 29 12.95 -3.18 -23.00
N ALA A 30 13.94 -3.21 -23.90
CA ALA A 30 13.82 -2.63 -25.23
C ALA A 30 13.28 -1.18 -25.15
N ASP A 31 12.22 -0.87 -25.89
CA ASP A 31 11.62 0.46 -25.95
C ASP A 31 10.50 0.67 -24.90
N CYS A 32 10.44 -0.19 -23.88
CA CYS A 32 9.42 -0.13 -22.84
C CYS A 32 10.05 0.09 -21.46
N ALA A 33 9.73 1.22 -20.83
CA ALA A 33 10.02 1.47 -19.42
C ALA A 33 8.77 1.19 -18.58
N PHE A 34 8.93 0.46 -17.48
CA PHE A 34 7.84 0.13 -16.57
C PHE A 34 8.32 -0.01 -15.12
N ASP A 35 7.36 0.10 -14.21
CA ASP A 35 7.61 -0.08 -12.77
C ASP A 35 7.01 -1.40 -12.29
N LEU A 36 7.82 -2.16 -11.55
CA LEU A 36 7.33 -3.27 -10.74
C LEU A 36 7.17 -2.77 -9.32
N VAL A 37 5.93 -2.77 -8.84
CA VAL A 37 5.57 -2.26 -7.51
C VAL A 37 5.00 -3.39 -6.67
N ASN A 38 5.64 -3.68 -5.54
CA ASN A 38 5.15 -4.62 -4.54
C ASN A 38 4.60 -3.82 -3.34
N ILE A 39 3.31 -3.99 -3.04
CA ILE A 39 2.61 -3.21 -2.02
C ILE A 39 2.16 -4.11 -0.87
N HIS A 40 2.47 -3.70 0.36
CA HIS A 40 2.07 -4.39 1.58
C HIS A 40 1.07 -3.55 2.37
N LEU A 41 -0.21 -3.92 2.32
CA LEU A 41 -1.31 -3.07 2.76
C LEU A 41 -1.85 -3.39 4.17
N PHE A 42 -2.34 -4.60 4.47
CA PHE A 42 -2.93 -4.94 5.79
C PHE A 42 -2.61 -6.38 6.22
N HIS A 43 -3.01 -6.76 7.43
CA HIS A 43 -2.97 -8.15 7.92
C HIS A 43 -4.37 -8.77 7.89
N ASP A 44 -4.45 -10.09 8.06
CA ASP A 44 -5.69 -10.85 7.85
C ASP A 44 -6.85 -10.41 8.75
N ALA A 45 -6.59 -10.06 10.01
CA ALA A 45 -7.66 -9.58 10.90
C ALA A 45 -8.38 -8.33 10.36
N SER A 46 -7.68 -7.41 9.66
CA SER A 46 -8.32 -6.27 9.01
C SER A 46 -9.20 -6.67 7.82
N ASN A 47 -8.89 -7.79 7.14
CA ASN A 47 -9.72 -8.31 6.05
C ASN A 47 -11.07 -8.81 6.59
N LEU A 48 -11.06 -9.50 7.73
CA LEU A 48 -12.28 -10.01 8.36
C LEU A 48 -13.19 -8.86 8.80
N VAL A 49 -12.65 -7.86 9.51
CA VAL A 49 -13.42 -6.69 9.93
C VAL A 49 -13.90 -5.86 8.73
N ALA A 50 -13.09 -5.78 7.66
CA ALA A 50 -13.49 -5.07 6.44
C ALA A 50 -14.73 -5.70 5.76
N TRP A 51 -15.01 -6.97 6.00
CA TRP A 51 -16.17 -7.67 5.46
C TRP A 51 -17.47 -7.35 6.19
N GLU A 52 -17.39 -6.94 7.46
CA GLU A 52 -18.58 -6.70 8.32
C GLU A 52 -19.42 -5.51 7.86
N LYS A 53 -18.79 -4.51 7.22
CA LYS A 53 -19.48 -3.29 6.75
C LYS A 53 -18.80 -2.74 5.50
N SER A 54 -19.59 -2.38 4.48
CA SER A 54 -19.10 -1.77 3.24
C SER A 54 -19.64 -0.35 3.03
N PRO A 55 -18.79 0.65 2.73
CA PRO A 55 -17.33 0.59 2.74
C PRO A 55 -16.78 0.53 4.18
N SER A 56 -15.71 -0.25 4.39
CA SER A 56 -15.01 -0.29 5.67
C SER A 56 -13.91 0.77 5.74
N VAL A 57 -13.50 1.15 6.94
CA VAL A 57 -12.34 2.04 7.15
C VAL A 57 -11.09 1.47 6.47
N TYR A 58 -10.88 0.15 6.52
CA TYR A 58 -9.76 -0.51 5.86
C TYR A 58 -9.80 -0.43 4.33
N SER A 59 -11.00 -0.46 3.73
CA SER A 59 -11.16 -0.22 2.29
C SER A 59 -10.80 1.22 1.90
N GLY A 60 -11.16 2.21 2.74
CA GLY A 60 -10.73 3.60 2.55
C GLY A 60 -9.22 3.77 2.68
N THR A 61 -8.59 3.10 3.64
CA THR A 61 -7.12 3.10 3.77
C THR A 61 -6.44 2.45 2.57
N ARG A 62 -7.00 1.38 1.97
CA ARG A 62 -6.49 0.79 0.71
C ARG A 62 -6.42 1.81 -0.40
N GLN A 63 -7.52 2.52 -0.58
CA GLN A 63 -7.63 3.52 -1.63
C GLN A 63 -6.59 4.63 -1.46
N LYS A 64 -6.43 5.15 -0.23
CA LYS A 64 -5.42 6.18 0.08
C LYS A 64 -4.00 5.67 -0.14
N ALA A 65 -3.68 4.47 0.37
CA ALA A 65 -2.37 3.87 0.22
C ALA A 65 -2.03 3.58 -1.24
N LEU A 66 -3.00 3.11 -2.04
CA LEU A 66 -2.82 2.91 -3.47
C LEU A 66 -2.62 4.24 -4.21
N GLY A 67 -3.39 5.29 -3.86
CA GLY A 67 -3.17 6.64 -4.38
C GLY A 67 -1.76 7.14 -4.11
N TYR A 68 -1.31 7.06 -2.86
CA TYR A 68 0.06 7.43 -2.46
C TYR A 68 1.15 6.67 -3.23
N VAL A 69 0.90 5.41 -3.61
CA VAL A 69 1.84 4.66 -4.44
C VAL A 69 1.83 5.15 -5.88
N LEU A 70 0.68 5.52 -6.44
CA LEU A 70 0.54 5.81 -7.87
C LEU A 70 0.77 7.29 -8.23
N ASP A 71 0.64 8.19 -7.26
CA ASP A 71 1.00 9.61 -7.36
C ASP A 71 2.53 9.79 -7.49
#